data_AF-A0AA35QXD9-F1
#
_entry.id   AF-A0AA35QXD9-F1
#
_cell.length_a   1.000
_cell.length_b   1.000
_cell.length_c   1.000
_cell.angle_alpha   90.00
_cell.angle_beta   90.00
_cell.angle_gamma   90.00
#
_symmetry.space_group_name_H-M   'P 1'
#
loop_
_entity.id
_entity.type
_entity.pdbx_description
1 polymer ?
#
loop_
_entity_poly.entity_id
_entity_poly.type
_entity_poly.pdbx_seq_one_letter_code
_entity_poly.pdbx_strand_id
1 'polypeptide(L)'
;GAELAVAVIASEDQKFFQHNGFDWASIRSAIEESRGGSRLRGASTISQQVAKNLYLWPNQSWIRKGVEAYLTVWIELLWPKRRILEVYLNVAEFADGVFGTGAAADHLIGRAPGEFTSYDGALLAAVLPDPKRLSAATPSDYVRRRASEIMGVVEDLGGVGYLADGS
;
A
#
# COMPACT_ATOMS: atom_id res chain seq x y z
N GLY A 1 -10.55 5.01 6.45
CA GLY A 1 -11.84 4.82 5.76
C GLY A 1 -11.73 3.75 4.70
N ALA A 2 -12.85 3.30 4.16
CA ALA A 2 -12.91 2.31 3.09
C ALA A 2 -12.29 2.84 1.78
N GLU A 3 -12.41 4.14 1.56
CA GLU A 3 -11.85 4.93 0.47
C GLU A 3 -10.33 4.80 0.41
N LEU A 4 -9.67 4.97 1.57
CA LEU A 4 -8.23 4.80 1.69
C LEU A 4 -7.81 3.34 1.51
N ALA A 5 -8.59 2.40 2.06
CA ALA A 5 -8.28 0.98 1.94
C ALA A 5 -8.24 0.52 0.47
N VAL A 6 -9.24 0.91 -0.34
CA VAL A 6 -9.23 0.58 -1.77
C VAL A 6 -8.14 1.35 -2.54
N ALA A 7 -7.86 2.60 -2.19
CA ALA A 7 -6.78 3.37 -2.81
C ALA A 7 -5.39 2.76 -2.55
N VAL A 8 -5.18 2.22 -1.34
CA VAL A 8 -3.96 1.49 -0.99
C VAL A 8 -3.83 0.21 -1.81
N ILE A 9 -4.89 -0.59 -1.93
CA ILE A 9 -4.91 -1.76 -2.80
C ILE A 9 -4.58 -1.36 -4.24
N ALA A 10 -5.23 -0.32 -4.76
CA ALA A 10 -5.00 0.16 -6.12
C ALA A 10 -3.55 0.60 -6.39
N SER A 11 -2.90 1.26 -5.41
CA SER A 11 -1.52 1.77 -5.51
C SER A 11 -0.47 0.69 -5.28
N GLU A 12 -0.66 -0.17 -4.28
CA GLU A 12 0.37 -1.06 -3.77
C GLU A 12 0.21 -2.51 -4.25
N ASP A 13 -1.04 -2.98 -4.44
CA ASP A 13 -1.34 -4.40 -4.60
C ASP A 13 -2.73 -4.69 -5.21
N GLN A 14 -2.89 -4.42 -6.51
CA GLN A 14 -4.20 -4.52 -7.19
C GLN A 14 -4.82 -5.93 -7.18
N LYS A 15 -4.00 -6.96 -6.92
CA LYS A 15 -4.41 -8.36 -6.87
C LYS A 15 -4.47 -8.89 -5.44
N PHE A 16 -4.53 -8.02 -4.44
CA PHE A 16 -4.43 -8.37 -3.03
C PHE A 16 -5.30 -9.56 -2.59
N PHE A 17 -6.56 -9.61 -3.04
CA PHE A 17 -7.49 -10.70 -2.72
C PHE A 17 -7.30 -11.97 -3.57
N GLN A 18 -6.49 -11.93 -4.62
CA GLN A 18 -6.32 -13.02 -5.59
C GLN A 18 -5.07 -13.87 -5.33
N HIS A 19 -4.12 -13.38 -4.54
CA HIS A 19 -2.88 -14.10 -4.23
C HIS A 19 -2.79 -14.47 -2.74
N ASN A 20 -1.83 -15.33 -2.37
CA ASN A 20 -1.56 -15.74 -0.98
C ASN A 20 -0.19 -15.18 -0.52
N GLY A 21 -0.09 -13.86 -0.40
CA GLY A 21 1.12 -13.16 0.02
C GLY A 21 2.12 -12.77 -1.08
N PHE A 22 2.08 -13.41 -2.25
CA PHE A 22 3.02 -13.12 -3.33
C PHE A 22 2.30 -12.98 -4.67
N ASP A 23 2.46 -11.82 -5.33
CA ASP A 23 2.08 -11.66 -6.73
C ASP A 23 3.25 -12.06 -7.63
N TRP A 24 3.29 -13.35 -7.98
CA TRP A 24 4.32 -13.92 -8.85
C TRP A 24 4.34 -13.30 -10.26
N ALA A 25 3.19 -12.85 -10.75
CA ALA A 25 3.11 -12.19 -12.06
C ALA A 25 3.78 -10.82 -12.01
N SER A 26 3.50 -10.02 -10.97
CA SER A 26 4.15 -8.72 -10.75
C SER A 26 5.65 -8.87 -10.50
N ILE A 27 6.08 -9.86 -9.72
CA ILE A 27 7.51 -10.15 -9.50
C ILE A 27 8.21 -10.49 -10.82
N ARG A 28 7.63 -11.38 -11.64
CA ARG A 28 8.21 -11.77 -12.93
C ARG A 28 8.32 -10.57 -13.87
N SER A 29 7.26 -9.78 -13.98
CA SER A 29 7.22 -8.57 -14.81
C SER A 29 8.29 -7.56 -14.37
N ALA A 30 8.44 -7.32 -13.07
CA ALA A 30 9.47 -6.40 -12.56
C ALA A 30 10.90 -6.89 -12.89
N ILE A 31 11.15 -8.20 -12.80
CA ILE A 31 12.46 -8.79 -13.16
C ILE A 31 12.74 -8.64 -14.66
N GLU A 32 11.76 -8.93 -15.51
CA GLU A 32 11.89 -8.82 -16.97
C GLU A 32 12.18 -7.38 -17.39
N GLU A 33 11.46 -6.41 -16.81
CA GLU A 33 11.69 -4.98 -17.06
C GLU A 33 13.10 -4.55 -16.61
N SER A 34 13.57 -5.06 -15.47
CA SER A 34 14.91 -4.74 -14.98
C SER A 34 16.03 -5.30 -15.86
N ARG A 35 15.82 -6.46 -16.51
CA ARG A 35 16.77 -7.00 -17.49
C ARG A 35 16.95 -6.11 -18.72
N GLY A 36 15.97 -5.24 -19.01
CA GLY A 36 16.04 -4.22 -20.06
C GLY A 36 16.87 -2.98 -19.69
N GLY A 37 17.51 -2.94 -18.52
CA GLY A 37 18.34 -1.82 -18.05
C GLY A 37 17.60 -0.84 -17.13
N SER A 38 16.30 -1.03 -16.91
CA SER A 38 15.53 -0.25 -15.94
C SER A 38 15.89 -0.66 -14.51
N ARG A 39 15.80 0.29 -13.57
CA ARG A 39 15.90 -0.02 -12.14
C ARG A 39 14.75 -0.97 -11.77
N LEU A 40 15.05 -2.05 -11.04
CA LEU A 40 14.04 -2.96 -10.52
C LEU A 40 13.02 -2.18 -9.69
N ARG A 41 11.77 -2.11 -10.17
CA ARG A 41 10.67 -1.51 -9.42
C ARG A 41 10.21 -2.44 -8.30
N GLY A 42 9.59 -1.85 -7.28
CA GLY A 42 9.00 -2.63 -6.19
C GLY A 42 7.87 -3.53 -6.69
N ALA A 43 7.85 -4.78 -6.22
CA ALA A 43 6.78 -5.75 -6.48
C ALA A 43 6.38 -6.47 -5.18
N SER A 44 6.53 -5.79 -4.02
CA SER A 44 6.16 -6.37 -2.73
C SER A 44 4.69 -6.13 -2.44
N THR A 45 3.97 -7.19 -2.09
CA THR A 45 2.54 -7.16 -1.75
C THR A 45 2.28 -6.47 -0.42
N ILE A 46 1.03 -6.15 -0.13
CA ILE A 46 0.62 -5.58 1.18
C ILE A 46 1.04 -6.52 2.32
N SER A 47 0.88 -7.83 2.16
CA SER A 47 1.24 -8.82 3.18
C SER A 47 2.75 -8.86 3.47
N GLN A 48 3.57 -8.74 2.42
CA GLN A 48 5.02 -8.60 2.55
C GLN A 48 5.40 -7.30 3.28
N GLN A 49 4.68 -6.21 2.99
CA GLN A 49 4.91 -4.94 3.66
C GLN A 49 4.49 -4.98 5.14
N VAL A 50 3.44 -5.71 5.51
CA VAL A 50 3.09 -5.95 6.93
C VAL A 50 4.23 -6.68 7.64
N ALA A 51 4.74 -7.77 7.05
CA ALA A 51 5.86 -8.52 7.62
C ALA A 51 7.10 -7.62 7.82
N LYS A 52 7.39 -6.77 6.82
CA LYS A 52 8.49 -5.80 6.86
C LYS A 52 8.31 -4.77 7.98
N ASN A 53 7.15 -4.13 8.07
CA ASN A 53 6.93 -3.01 8.99
C ASN A 53 6.80 -3.44 10.46
N LEU A 54 6.29 -4.65 10.73
CA LEU A 54 6.14 -5.14 12.11
C LEU A 54 7.41 -5.72 12.71
N TYR A 55 8.24 -6.39 11.90
CA TYR A 55 9.26 -7.28 12.44
C TYR A 55 10.69 -6.94 12.01
N LEU A 56 10.88 -6.05 11.02
CA LEU A 56 12.17 -5.90 10.36
C LEU A 56 12.64 -4.43 10.38
N TRP A 57 13.87 -4.23 10.82
CA TRP A 57 14.56 -2.94 10.80
C TRP A 57 14.90 -2.50 9.35
N PRO A 58 15.10 -1.19 9.10
CA PRO A 58 15.09 -0.60 7.75
C PRO A 58 16.17 -1.11 6.77
N ASN A 59 17.25 -1.74 7.25
CA ASN A 59 18.38 -2.12 6.41
C ASN A 59 18.04 -3.22 5.39
N GLN A 60 18.40 -3.04 4.12
CA GLN A 60 18.09 -3.99 3.05
C GLN A 60 19.15 -5.11 3.00
N SER A 61 18.76 -6.36 3.30
CA SER A 61 19.60 -7.53 3.09
C SER A 61 18.79 -8.71 2.54
N TRP A 62 19.44 -9.58 1.77
CA TRP A 62 18.82 -10.79 1.23
C TRP A 62 18.32 -11.74 2.33
N ILE A 63 19.05 -11.80 3.46
CA ILE A 63 18.61 -12.54 4.64
C ILE A 63 17.31 -11.96 5.18
N ARG A 64 17.23 -10.64 5.32
CA ARG A 64 15.99 -9.96 5.75
C ARG A 64 14.83 -10.27 4.80
N LYS A 65 15.07 -10.26 3.48
CA LYS A 65 14.03 -10.59 2.49
C LYS A 65 13.56 -12.04 2.60
N GLY A 66 14.44 -12.97 2.98
CA GLY A 66 14.07 -14.34 3.30
C GLY A 66 13.18 -14.45 4.55
N VAL A 67 13.50 -13.71 5.61
CA VAL A 67 12.66 -13.64 6.82
C VAL A 67 11.31 -13.01 6.52
N GLU A 68 11.28 -11.93 5.73
CA GLU A 68 10.03 -11.30 5.27
C GLU A 68 9.14 -12.30 4.53
N ALA A 69 9.72 -13.08 3.61
CA ALA A 69 8.97 -14.12 2.88
C ALA A 69 8.42 -15.21 3.82
N TYR A 70 9.22 -15.68 4.78
CA TYR A 70 8.78 -16.66 5.77
C TYR A 70 7.62 -16.13 6.63
N LEU A 71 7.72 -14.90 7.13
CA LEU A 71 6.66 -14.28 7.92
C LEU A 71 5.41 -14.00 7.08
N THR A 72 5.56 -13.62 5.81
CA THR A 72 4.44 -13.41 4.88
C THR A 72 3.59 -14.68 4.74
N VAL A 73 4.23 -15.85 4.62
CA VAL A 73 3.52 -17.13 4.56
C VAL A 73 2.69 -17.35 5.83
N TRP A 74 3.27 -17.13 7.00
CA TRP A 74 2.53 -17.28 8.26
C TRP A 74 1.39 -16.28 8.42
N ILE A 75 1.58 -15.03 8.02
CA ILE A 75 0.54 -14.00 8.04
C ILE A 75 -0.64 -14.44 7.16
N GLU A 76 -0.38 -14.90 5.94
CA GLU A 76 -1.44 -15.33 5.01
C GLU A 76 -2.14 -16.62 5.43
N LEU A 77 -1.45 -17.51 6.14
CA LEU A 77 -2.06 -18.73 6.68
C LEU A 77 -2.94 -18.46 7.90
N LEU A 78 -2.57 -17.49 8.73
CA LEU A 78 -3.19 -17.28 10.04
C LEU A 78 -4.23 -16.15 10.02
N TRP A 79 -4.07 -15.15 9.15
CA TRP A 79 -4.90 -13.95 9.15
C TRP A 79 -5.74 -13.85 7.88
N PRO A 80 -7.05 -13.62 8.00
CA PRO A 80 -7.89 -13.27 6.86
C PRO A 80 -7.36 -12.01 6.14
N LYS A 81 -7.57 -11.93 4.82
CA LYS A 81 -7.14 -10.78 3.99
C LYS A 81 -7.54 -9.42 4.56
N ARG A 82 -8.77 -9.31 5.05
CA ARG A 82 -9.26 -8.07 5.70
C ARG A 82 -8.42 -7.68 6.91
N ARG A 83 -8.01 -8.65 7.73
CA ARG A 83 -7.17 -8.41 8.91
C ARG A 83 -5.77 -7.96 8.50
N ILE A 84 -5.20 -8.55 7.45
CA ILE A 84 -3.90 -8.14 6.92
C ILE A 84 -3.96 -6.68 6.45
N LEU A 85 -4.99 -6.31 5.69
CA LEU A 85 -5.19 -4.94 5.20
C LEU A 85 -5.38 -3.96 6.37
N GLU A 86 -6.20 -4.32 7.36
CA GLU A 86 -6.40 -3.49 8.55
C GLU A 86 -5.09 -3.25 9.31
N VAL A 87 -4.29 -4.30 9.52
CA VAL A 87 -2.99 -4.17 10.18
C VAL A 87 -2.05 -3.31 9.35
N TYR A 88 -1.98 -3.53 8.02
CA TYR A 88 -1.18 -2.69 7.12
C TYR A 88 -1.53 -1.21 7.28
N LEU A 89 -2.82 -0.89 7.22
CA LEU A 89 -3.32 0.49 7.35
C LEU A 89 -3.00 1.10 8.72
N ASN A 90 -2.73 0.31 9.76
CA ASN A 90 -2.33 0.81 11.08
C ASN A 90 -0.81 0.95 11.25
N VAL A 91 -0.02 0.21 10.47
CA VAL A 91 1.46 0.20 10.61
C VAL A 91 2.19 0.90 9.46
N ALA A 92 1.49 1.28 8.40
CA ALA A 92 2.05 2.07 7.31
C ALA A 92 2.41 3.48 7.78
N GLU A 93 3.57 3.98 7.35
CA GLU A 93 4.04 5.33 7.59
C GLU A 93 3.60 6.22 6.42
N PHE A 94 2.80 7.26 6.70
CA PHE A 94 2.27 8.18 5.68
C PHE A 94 3.02 9.51 5.61
N ALA A 95 3.77 9.85 6.65
CA ALA A 95 4.73 10.94 6.73
C ALA A 95 5.77 10.60 7.81
N ASP A 96 6.86 11.36 7.91
CA ASP A 96 7.91 11.10 8.91
C ASP A 96 7.33 11.02 10.34
N GLY A 97 7.35 9.82 10.93
CA GLY A 97 6.80 9.56 12.26
C GLY A 97 5.27 9.47 12.35
N VAL A 98 4.54 9.57 11.23
CA VAL A 98 3.07 9.49 11.18
C VAL A 98 2.64 8.11 10.69
N PHE A 99 2.30 7.24 11.66
CA PHE A 99 1.89 5.87 11.39
C PHE A 99 0.37 5.71 11.52
N GLY A 100 -0.18 4.95 10.59
CA GLY A 100 -1.57 4.54 10.64
C GLY A 100 -2.54 5.55 10.03
N THR A 101 -3.64 5.03 9.48
CA THR A 101 -4.63 5.85 8.77
C THR A 101 -5.33 6.90 9.62
N GLY A 102 -5.56 6.64 10.92
CA GLY A 102 -6.17 7.62 11.82
C GLY A 102 -5.28 8.85 11.99
N ALA A 103 -4.03 8.64 12.37
CA ALA A 103 -3.06 9.73 12.51
C ALA A 103 -2.82 10.44 11.18
N ALA A 104 -2.76 9.72 10.06
CA ALA A 104 -2.56 10.30 8.74
C ALA A 104 -3.75 11.18 8.29
N ALA A 105 -4.99 10.73 8.51
CA ALA A 105 -6.17 11.51 8.17
C ALA A 105 -6.21 12.82 8.97
N ASP A 106 -5.94 12.76 10.28
CA ASP A 106 -5.95 13.94 11.14
C ASP A 106 -4.80 14.91 10.83
N HIS A 107 -3.56 14.40 10.70
CA HIS A 107 -2.37 15.25 10.54
C HIS A 107 -2.16 15.76 9.12
N LEU A 108 -2.58 15.01 8.10
CA LEU A 108 -2.22 15.31 6.70
C LEU A 108 -3.40 15.83 5.88
N ILE A 109 -4.62 15.43 6.22
CA ILE A 109 -5.82 15.83 5.46
C ILE A 109 -6.65 16.85 6.26
N GLY A 110 -6.77 16.66 7.59
CA GLY A 110 -7.45 17.61 8.49
C GLY A 110 -8.95 17.75 8.23
N ARG A 111 -9.60 16.75 7.62
CA ARG A 111 -11.04 16.74 7.35
C ARG A 111 -11.80 15.94 8.41
N ALA A 112 -13.05 16.33 8.67
CA ALA A 112 -13.91 15.54 9.54
C ALA A 112 -14.17 14.14 8.94
N PRO A 113 -14.47 13.10 9.75
CA PRO A 113 -14.70 11.74 9.25
C PRO A 113 -15.76 11.62 8.14
N GLY A 114 -16.76 12.51 8.11
CA GLY A 114 -17.80 12.55 7.06
C GLY A 114 -17.43 13.36 5.81
N GLU A 115 -16.30 14.05 5.83
CA GLU A 115 -15.79 14.88 4.72
C GLU A 115 -14.60 14.22 4.00
N PHE A 116 -14.17 13.03 4.46
CA PHE A 116 -13.10 12.27 3.85
C PHE A 116 -13.54 11.74 2.49
N THR A 117 -12.84 12.13 1.43
CA THR A 117 -13.17 11.81 0.05
C THR A 117 -12.28 10.70 -0.52
N SER A 118 -12.71 10.07 -1.61
CA SER A 118 -11.89 9.12 -2.37
C SER A 118 -10.55 9.72 -2.81
N TYR A 119 -10.55 11.01 -3.17
CA TYR A 119 -9.33 11.72 -3.55
C TYR A 119 -8.36 11.90 -2.38
N ASP A 120 -8.84 12.11 -1.15
CA ASP A 120 -7.98 12.16 0.04
C ASP A 120 -7.34 10.79 0.31
N GLY A 121 -8.11 9.71 0.12
CA GLY A 121 -7.61 8.35 0.14
C GLY A 121 -6.50 8.13 -0.88
N ALA A 122 -6.70 8.61 -2.11
CA ALA A 122 -5.72 8.52 -3.18
C ALA A 122 -4.46 9.37 -2.93
N LEU A 123 -4.58 10.55 -2.32
CA LEU A 123 -3.42 11.37 -1.92
C LEU A 123 -2.57 10.67 -0.86
N LEU A 124 -3.21 10.08 0.16
CA LEU A 124 -2.51 9.32 1.19
C LEU A 124 -1.85 8.06 0.62
N ALA A 125 -2.51 7.35 -0.30
CA ALA A 125 -1.90 6.21 -0.99
C ALA A 125 -0.72 6.62 -1.89
N ALA A 126 -0.80 7.80 -2.53
CA ALA A 126 0.23 8.29 -3.45
C ALA A 126 1.58 8.57 -2.78
N VAL A 127 1.61 8.83 -1.47
CA VAL A 127 2.84 9.15 -0.73
C VAL A 127 3.54 7.94 -0.11
N LEU A 128 2.85 6.80 0.02
CA LEU A 128 3.39 5.57 0.61
C LEU A 128 4.73 5.07 0.03
N PRO A 129 5.05 5.27 -1.27
CA PRO A 129 6.35 4.84 -1.80
C PRO A 129 7.55 5.57 -1.20
N ASP A 130 7.39 6.83 -0.77
CA ASP A 130 8.47 7.66 -0.19
C ASP A 130 7.89 8.72 0.77
N PRO A 131 7.31 8.31 1.92
CA PRO A 131 6.54 9.18 2.81
C PRO A 131 7.38 10.24 3.51
N LYS A 132 8.71 10.09 3.52
CA LYS A 132 9.63 11.09 4.08
C LYS A 132 9.90 12.24 3.11
N ARG A 133 9.66 12.05 1.81
CA ARG A 133 9.93 13.05 0.76
C ARG A 133 8.67 13.55 0.07
N LEU A 134 7.62 12.73 0.04
CA LEU A 134 6.31 13.10 -0.50
C LEU A 134 5.39 13.59 0.62
N SER A 135 4.46 14.48 0.30
CA SER A 135 3.52 15.06 1.28
C SER A 135 2.10 15.03 0.74
N ALA A 136 1.18 14.49 1.53
CA ALA A 136 -0.25 14.53 1.24
C ALA A 136 -0.89 15.85 1.72
N ALA A 137 -0.29 16.48 2.74
CA ALA A 137 -0.72 17.78 3.26
C ALA A 137 -0.40 18.93 2.29
N THR A 138 0.77 18.86 1.66
CA THR A 138 1.22 19.85 0.66
C THR A 138 1.61 19.12 -0.63
N PRO A 139 0.63 18.57 -1.38
CA PRO A 139 0.93 17.69 -2.49
C PRO A 139 1.55 18.46 -3.66
N SER A 140 2.70 17.96 -4.13
CA SER A 140 3.31 18.42 -5.37
C SER A 140 2.47 17.97 -6.58
N ASP A 141 2.75 18.53 -7.75
CA ASP A 141 2.07 18.12 -9.00
C ASP A 141 2.26 16.62 -9.28
N TYR A 142 3.42 16.07 -8.92
CA TYR A 142 3.67 14.64 -8.99
C TYR A 142 2.69 13.84 -8.12
N VAL A 143 2.51 14.24 -6.85
CA VAL A 143 1.59 13.56 -5.92
C VAL A 143 0.15 13.68 -6.39
N ARG A 144 -0.28 14.87 -6.85
CA ARG A 144 -1.63 15.08 -7.38
C ARG A 144 -1.91 14.22 -8.60
N ARG A 145 -0.96 14.15 -9.55
CA ARG A 145 -1.08 13.30 -10.73
C ARG A 145 -1.17 11.83 -10.35
N ARG A 146 -0.30 11.37 -9.46
CA ARG A 146 -0.32 9.99 -8.97
C ARG A 146 -1.63 9.65 -8.24
N ALA A 147 -2.18 10.57 -7.46
CA ALA A 147 -3.50 10.38 -6.83
C ALA A 147 -4.61 10.24 -7.89
N SER A 148 -4.59 11.03 -8.97
CA SER A 148 -5.54 10.87 -10.08
C SER A 148 -5.38 9.54 -10.82
N GLU A 149 -4.15 9.05 -11.01
CA GLU A 149 -3.88 7.72 -11.57
C GLU A 149 -4.45 6.62 -10.67
N ILE A 150 -4.24 6.73 -9.35
CA ILE A 150 -4.80 5.79 -8.36
C ILE A 150 -6.33 5.81 -8.39
N MET A 151 -6.95 6.99 -8.51
CA MET A 151 -8.42 7.11 -8.63
C MET A 151 -8.97 6.34 -9.84
N GLY A 152 -8.30 6.40 -11.00
CA GLY A 152 -8.69 5.62 -12.17
C GLY A 152 -8.62 4.11 -11.90
N VAL A 153 -7.55 3.65 -11.25
CA VAL A 153 -7.42 2.23 -10.86
C VAL A 153 -8.49 1.84 -9.84
N VAL A 154 -8.83 2.71 -8.88
CA VAL A 154 -9.91 2.46 -7.91
C VAL A 154 -11.25 2.29 -8.63
N GLU A 155 -11.52 3.10 -9.66
CA GLU A 155 -12.72 2.98 -10.48
C GLU A 155 -12.74 1.66 -11.26
N ASP A 156 -11.63 1.28 -11.88
CA ASP A 156 -11.48 0.00 -12.60
C ASP A 156 -11.70 -1.22 -11.68
N LEU A 157 -11.35 -1.10 -10.40
CA LEU A 157 -11.61 -2.13 -9.39
C LEU A 157 -13.07 -2.18 -8.91
N GLY A 158 -13.92 -1.21 -9.26
CA GLY A 158 -15.30 -1.11 -8.78
C GLY A 158 -15.46 -0.30 -7.48
N GLY A 159 -14.46 0.51 -7.13
CA GLY A 159 -14.48 1.40 -5.97
C GLY A 159 -14.53 0.65 -4.64
N VAL A 160 -15.19 1.25 -3.63
CA VAL A 160 -15.32 0.66 -2.29
C VAL A 160 -16.02 -0.71 -2.33
N GLY A 161 -16.83 -0.99 -3.35
CA GLY A 161 -17.45 -2.30 -3.58
C GLY A 161 -16.46 -3.45 -3.70
N TYR A 162 -15.24 -3.18 -4.20
CA TYR A 162 -14.16 -4.16 -4.29
C TYR A 162 -13.80 -4.77 -2.93
N LEU A 163 -13.98 -4.01 -1.85
CA LEU A 163 -13.74 -4.50 -0.51
C LEU A 163 -14.80 -5.50 -0.06
N ALA A 164 -16.01 -5.53 -0.64
CA ALA A 164 -17.04 -6.49 -0.30
C ALA A 164 -16.71 -7.88 -0.89
N ASP A 165 -16.21 -7.93 -2.12
CA ASP A 165 -15.91 -9.16 -2.85
C ASP A 165 -14.76 -9.98 -2.25
N GLY A 166 -13.91 -9.36 -1.44
CA GLY A 166 -12.85 -10.01 -0.68
C GLY A 166 -13.27 -10.63 0.67
N SER A 167 -14.58 -10.88 0.89
CA SER A 167 -15.12 -11.57 2.08
C SER A 167 -14.93 -13.09 2.02
#